data_AF-A0A0F3M7N5-F1
#
_entry.id   AF-A0A0F3M7N5-F1
#
_cell.length_a   1.000
_cell.length_b   1.000
_cell.length_c   1.000
_cell.angle_alpha   90.00
_cell.angle_beta   90.00
_cell.angle_gamma   90.00
#
_symmetry.space_group_name_H-M   'P 1'
#
loop_
_entity.id
_entity.type
_entity.pdbx_description
1 polymer ?
#
loop_
_entity_poly.entity_id
_entity_poly.type
_entity_poly.pdbx_seq_one_letter_code
_entity_poly.pdbx_strand_id
1 'polypeptide(L)' 'MLNELLPQIRLHKDRAIIVDTTGAFTDRFFDHKCDKLLNPFEKNSEQWLLGMIVLKQLIFMI' A
#
# COMPACT_ATOMS: atom_id res chain seq x y z
N MET A 1 3.14 2.33 -17.61
CA MET A 1 4.22 2.76 -16.69
C MET A 1 4.03 2.27 -15.25
N LEU A 2 3.25 2.91 -14.34
CA LEU A 2 3.18 2.42 -12.94
C LEU A 2 2.56 1.01 -12.81
N ASN A 3 1.54 0.73 -13.62
CA ASN A 3 0.90 -0.60 -13.72
C ASN A 3 1.84 -1.72 -14.20
N GLU A 4 2.96 -1.38 -14.84
CA GLU A 4 3.97 -2.34 -15.29
C GLU A 4 5.13 -2.40 -14.30
N LEU A 5 5.45 -1.26 -13.65
CA LEU A 5 6.53 -1.16 -12.66
C LEU A 5 6.24 -1.98 -11.40
N LEU A 6 5.01 -1.93 -10.85
CA LEU A 6 4.67 -2.65 -9.62
C LEU A 6 4.83 -4.18 -9.74
N PRO A 7 4.37 -4.82 -10.83
CA PRO A 7 4.70 -6.22 -11.09
C PRO A 7 6.21 -6.51 -11.13
N GLN A 8 7.02 -5.61 -11.69
CA GLN A 8 8.47 -5.79 -11.75
C GLN A 8 9.11 -5.67 -10.37
N ILE A 9 8.70 -4.68 -9.57
CA ILE A 9 9.15 -4.52 -8.16
C ILE A 9 8.87 -5.81 -7.38
N ARG A 10 7.65 -6.37 -7.51
CA ARG A 10 7.32 -7.68 -6.90
C ARG A 10 8.17 -8.83 -7.44
N LEU A 11 8.36 -8.89 -8.75
CA LEU A 11 9.17 -9.94 -9.40
C LEU A 11 10.61 -9.94 -8.88
N HIS A 12 11.17 -8.75 -8.66
CA HIS A 12 12.51 -8.55 -8.11
C HIS A 12 12.59 -8.66 -6.58
N LYS A 13 11.44 -8.79 -5.90
CA LYS A 13 11.33 -8.78 -4.43
C LYS A 13 11.85 -7.48 -3.81
N ASP A 14 11.75 -6.40 -4.56
CA ASP A 14 12.01 -5.05 -4.08
C ASP A 14 10.80 -4.53 -3.31
N ARG A 15 11.03 -3.56 -2.43
CA ARG A 15 10.00 -2.97 -1.57
C ARG A 15 9.60 -1.59 -2.06
N ALA A 16 8.32 -1.29 -2.00
CA ALA A 16 7.79 0.02 -2.38
C ALA A 16 6.77 0.53 -1.38
N ILE A 17 6.76 1.86 -1.21
CA ILE A 17 5.70 2.58 -0.52
C ILE A 17 4.90 3.32 -1.58
N ILE A 18 3.59 3.07 -1.62
CA ILE A 18 2.67 3.73 -2.54
C ILE A 18 1.76 4.63 -1.71
N VAL A 19 1.73 5.91 -2.06
CA VAL A 19 0.73 6.83 -1.56
C VAL A 19 -0.44 6.77 -2.54
N ASP A 20 -1.47 5.99 -2.21
CA ASP A 20 -2.64 5.83 -3.05
C ASP A 20 -3.79 6.68 -2.50
N THR A 21 -4.02 7.84 -3.10
CA THR A 21 -5.10 8.74 -2.66
C THR A 21 -6.46 8.37 -3.23
N THR A 22 -6.53 7.40 -4.16
CA THR A 22 -7.73 7.08 -4.93
C THR A 22 -8.27 5.67 -4.69
N GLY A 23 -7.46 4.77 -4.12
CA GLY A 23 -7.76 3.35 -3.96
C GLY A 23 -7.41 2.50 -5.19
N ALA A 24 -7.15 3.11 -6.35
CA ALA A 24 -6.96 2.38 -7.61
C ALA A 24 -5.76 1.40 -7.62
N PHE A 25 -4.72 1.68 -6.82
CA PHE A 25 -3.59 0.77 -6.69
C PHE A 25 -3.82 -0.26 -5.60
N THR A 26 -4.49 0.12 -4.52
CA THR A 26 -4.92 -0.81 -3.46
C THR A 26 -5.80 -1.90 -4.05
N ASP A 27 -6.85 -1.53 -4.78
CA ASP A 27 -7.81 -2.48 -5.34
C ASP A 27 -7.19 -3.48 -6.32
N ARG A 28 -6.15 -3.02 -7.05
CA ARG A 28 -5.58 -3.79 -8.16
C ARG A 28 -4.36 -4.61 -7.78
N PHE A 29 -3.53 -4.11 -6.87
CA PHE A 29 -2.23 -4.68 -6.60
C PHE A 29 -2.03 -5.14 -5.17
N PHE A 30 -2.89 -4.76 -4.21
CA PHE A 30 -2.72 -5.14 -2.81
C PHE A 30 -2.90 -6.64 -2.60
N ASP A 31 -1.95 -7.26 -1.91
CA ASP A 31 -2.01 -8.64 -1.46
C ASP A 31 -2.08 -8.70 0.07
N HIS A 32 -3.25 -9.09 0.58
CA HIS A 32 -3.50 -9.24 2.02
C HIS A 32 -2.55 -10.18 2.76
N LYS A 33 -1.78 -11.02 2.07
CA LYS A 33 -0.85 -11.97 2.69
C LYS A 33 0.51 -11.36 3.01
N CYS A 34 0.97 -10.39 2.22
CA CYS A 34 2.35 -9.88 2.31
C CYS A 34 2.44 -8.36 2.37
N ASP A 35 1.42 -7.63 1.92
CA ASP A 35 1.42 -6.18 1.97
C ASP A 35 0.80 -5.66 3.27
N LYS A 36 1.16 -4.43 3.62
CA LYS A 36 0.58 -3.72 4.75
C LYS A 36 -0.19 -2.51 4.29
N LEU A 37 -1.41 -2.37 4.78
CA LEU A 37 -2.25 -1.21 4.52
C LEU A 37 -2.22 -0.27 5.72
N LEU A 38 -2.03 1.01 5.47
CA LEU A 38 -2.18 2.06 6.45
C LEU A 38 -3.32 2.97 6.02
N ASN A 39 -4.51 2.69 6.54
CA ASN A 39 -5.71 3.47 6.38
C ASN A 39 -6.60 3.31 7.63
N PRO A 40 -6.72 4.33 8.50
CA PRO A 40 -7.46 4.20 9.77
C PRO A 40 -8.95 3.89 9.61
N PHE A 41 -9.50 4.01 8.39
CA PHE A 41 -10.89 3.69 8.08
C PHE A 41 -11.09 2.26 7.57
N GLU A 42 -10.01 1.52 7.30
CA GLU A 42 -10.04 0.15 6.78
C GLU A 42 -9.85 -0.89 7.89
N LYS A 43 -10.68 -1.94 7.88
CA LYS A 43 -10.65 -2.98 8.93
C LYS A 43 -9.34 -3.75 9.00
N ASN A 44 -8.65 -3.88 7.88
CA ASN A 44 -7.39 -4.63 7.75
C ASN A 44 -6.16 -3.70 7.77
N SER A 45 -6.34 -2.46 8.21
CA SER A 45 -5.21 -1.56 8.37
C SER A 45 -4.36 -1.96 9.56
N GLU A 46 -3.06 -1.82 9.40
CA GLU A 46 -2.11 -1.91 10.50
C GLU A 46 -2.40 -0.81 11.53
N GLN A 47 -2.29 -1.18 12.81
CA GLN A 47 -2.39 -0.23 13.90
C GLN A 47 -1.10 0.58 13.98
N TRP A 48 -1.21 1.90 13.92
CA TRP A 48 -0.05 2.80 13.97
C TRP A 48 -0.27 3.92 14.98
N LEU A 49 0.76 4.27 15.76
CA LEU A 49 0.68 5.31 16.78
C LEU A 49 0.60 6.69 16.10
N LEU A 50 -0.47 7.40 16.43
CA LEU A 50 -0.95 8.58 15.74
C LEU A 50 -0.09 9.81 16.04
N GLY A 51 0.88 10.11 15.17
CA GLY A 51 1.60 11.38 15.15
C GLY A 51 1.86 11.92 13.73
N MET A 52 1.75 11.08 12.71
CA MET A 52 2.04 11.45 11.32
C MET A 52 0.98 10.84 10.41
N ILE A 53 0.40 11.64 9.53
CA ILE A 53 -0.45 11.24 8.39
C ILE A 53 -1.94 11.12 8.73
N VAL A 54 -2.52 12.30 8.92
CA VAL A 54 -3.90 12.60 8.57
C VAL A 54 -3.95 12.70 7.03
N LEU A 55 -4.91 12.03 6.38
CA LEU A 55 -5.39 12.20 4.98
C LEU A 55 -4.99 11.23 3.86
N LYS A 56 -4.07 10.25 4.00
CA LYS A 56 -3.68 9.44 2.83
C LYS A 56 -3.48 7.95 3.14
N GLN A 57 -4.12 7.12 2.31
CA GLN A 57 -3.93 5.67 2.30
C GLN A 57 -2.53 5.34 1.77
N LEU A 58 -1.76 4.64 2.60
CA LEU A 58 -0.40 4.23 2.33
C LEU A 58 -0.38 2.71 2.20
N ILE A 59 0.07 2.22 1.05
CA ILE A 59 0.30 0.80 0.82
C ILE A 59 1.80 0.55 0.97
N PHE A 60 2.16 -0.35 1.86
CA PHE A 60 3.49 -0.97 1.89
C PHE A 60 3.41 -2.28 1.11
N MET A 61 3.96 -2.29 -0.09
CA MET A 61 4.21 -3.54 -0.82
C MET A 61 5.58 -4.08 -0.37
N ILE A 62 5.58 -5.25 0.27
CA ILE A 62 6.78 -5.96 0.73
C ILE A 62 7.08 -7.13 -0.21
#